data_AF-W2QLB1-F1
#
_entry.id   AF-W2QLB1-F1
#
_cell.length_a   1.000
_cell.length_b   1.000
_cell.length_c   1.000
_cell.angle_alpha   90.00
_cell.angle_beta   90.00
_cell.angle_gamma   90.00
#
_symmetry.space_group_name_H-M   'P 1'
#
loop_
_entity.id
_entity.type
_entity.pdbx_description
1 polymer ?
#
loop_
_entity_poly.entity_id
_entity_poly.type
_entity_poly.pdbx_seq_one_letter_code
_entity_poly.pdbx_strand_id
1 'polypeptide(L)'
;MMCVQLYPSVQIFVGLYFESYLCTFAHVSTQLIMSEAAQLDAFLAAMTQYSPTIPGELVEFYLQQAGFATNDVRVTRMISLAAHKLLLDVTHDAMQYQRIRSQATSSTTTGAASAALTAVQTPDGASPTGSRSVLTMEDLAASLKEYGVNICRPEYVSDVVEDPTA
;
A
#
# COMPACT_ATOMS: atom_id res chain seq x y z
N MET A 1 -41.43 26.95 0.79
CA MET A 1 -42.06 26.78 2.11
C MET A 1 -41.93 25.33 2.53
N MET A 2 -40.99 25.04 3.42
CA MET A 2 -41.10 23.92 4.36
C MET A 2 -40.23 24.30 5.55
N CYS A 3 -40.87 24.86 6.56
CA CYS A 3 -40.31 25.09 7.89
C CYS A 3 -40.09 23.72 8.53
N VAL A 4 -38.85 23.37 8.87
CA VAL A 4 -38.58 22.35 9.86
C VAL A 4 -38.15 23.06 11.14
N GLN A 5 -39.15 23.26 12.00
CA GLN A 5 -38.97 23.56 13.41
C GLN A 5 -38.36 22.32 14.08
N LEU A 6 -37.10 22.42 14.53
CA LEU A 6 -36.48 21.40 15.37
C LEU A 6 -36.16 22.00 16.75
N TYR A 7 -36.62 21.30 17.78
CA TYR A 7 -36.82 21.68 19.17
C TYR A 7 -35.59 22.28 19.89
N PRO A 8 -35.75 23.35 20.70
CA PRO A 8 -34.65 23.98 21.45
C PRO A 8 -34.20 23.23 22.72
N SER A 9 -34.89 22.17 23.15
CA SER A 9 -34.59 21.49 24.43
C SER A 9 -33.55 20.36 24.35
N VAL A 10 -33.23 19.84 23.15
CA VAL A 10 -32.23 18.77 22.98
C VAL A 10 -30.80 19.33 22.84
N GLN A 11 -30.67 20.61 22.49
CA GLN A 11 -29.38 21.25 22.21
C GLN A 11 -28.53 21.48 23.49
N ILE A 12 -29.18 21.64 24.64
CA ILE A 12 -28.49 21.94 25.92
C ILE A 12 -27.83 20.69 26.52
N PHE A 13 -28.43 19.51 26.35
CA PHE A 13 -27.91 18.26 26.92
C PHE A 13 -26.73 17.68 26.11
N VAL A 14 -26.70 17.92 24.80
CA VAL A 14 -25.58 17.50 23.93
C VAL A 14 -24.37 18.43 24.10
N GLY A 15 -24.57 19.74 24.32
CA GLY A 15 -23.49 20.71 24.50
C GLY A 15 -22.59 20.43 25.73
N LEU A 16 -23.20 20.13 26.88
CA LEU A 16 -22.45 19.91 28.13
C LEU A 16 -21.68 18.57 28.18
N TYR A 17 -22.15 17.56 27.44
CA TYR A 17 -21.42 16.30 27.27
C TYR A 17 -20.27 16.44 26.26
N PHE A 18 -20.47 17.27 25.23
CA PHE A 18 -19.45 17.54 24.21
C PHE A 18 -18.29 18.36 24.77
N GLU A 19 -18.51 19.37 25.62
CA GLU A 19 -17.41 20.15 26.21
C GLU A 19 -16.53 19.36 27.19
N SER A 20 -17.10 18.42 27.96
CA SER A 20 -16.34 17.55 28.86
C SER A 20 -15.53 16.48 28.10
N TYR A 21 -16.09 15.93 27.02
CA TYR A 21 -15.40 14.96 26.16
C TYR A 21 -14.34 15.62 25.27
N LEU A 22 -14.59 16.82 24.74
CA LEU A 22 -13.63 17.52 23.88
C LEU A 22 -12.42 18.00 24.68
N CYS A 23 -12.57 18.35 25.96
CA CYS A 23 -11.44 18.71 26.82
C CYS A 23 -10.55 17.49 27.16
N THR A 24 -11.16 16.33 27.42
CA THR A 24 -10.42 15.08 27.71
C THR A 24 -9.83 14.44 26.44
N PHE A 25 -10.57 14.46 25.32
CA PHE A 25 -10.10 14.00 24.00
C PHE A 25 -9.04 14.95 23.44
N ALA A 26 -9.17 16.27 23.62
CA ALA A 26 -8.11 17.21 23.31
C ALA A 26 -6.87 16.88 24.15
N HIS A 27 -6.98 16.71 25.46
CA HIS A 27 -5.81 16.40 26.31
C HIS A 27 -5.12 15.07 25.96
N VAL A 28 -5.88 14.01 25.66
CA VAL A 28 -5.34 12.72 25.18
C VAL A 28 -4.76 12.84 23.77
N SER A 29 -5.39 13.63 22.90
CA SER A 29 -4.92 13.90 21.54
C SER A 29 -3.67 14.78 21.54
N THR A 30 -3.54 15.80 22.41
CA THR A 30 -2.29 16.56 22.56
C THR A 30 -1.17 15.69 23.12
N GLN A 31 -1.46 14.77 24.05
CA GLN A 31 -0.45 13.86 24.59
C GLN A 31 0.05 12.86 23.53
N LEU A 32 -0.85 12.38 22.65
CA LEU A 32 -0.52 11.51 21.53
C LEU A 32 0.22 12.27 20.41
N ILE A 33 -0.20 13.51 20.12
CA ILE A 33 0.46 14.41 19.18
C ILE A 33 1.85 14.83 19.67
N MET A 34 2.10 14.98 20.97
CA MET A 34 3.43 15.34 21.49
C MET A 34 4.44 14.18 21.34
N SER A 35 4.01 12.92 21.48
CA SER A 35 4.87 11.78 21.12
C SER A 35 5.03 11.62 19.61
N GLU A 36 3.95 11.82 18.85
CA GLU A 36 3.96 11.74 17.38
C GLU A 36 4.85 12.83 16.77
N ALA A 37 4.82 14.06 17.29
CA ALA A 37 5.62 15.18 16.81
C ALA A 37 7.12 14.98 17.09
N ALA A 38 7.48 14.42 18.26
CA ALA A 38 8.86 14.07 18.56
C ALA A 38 9.37 12.92 17.69
N GLN A 39 8.52 11.92 17.42
CA GLN A 39 8.81 10.83 16.50
C GLN A 39 8.90 11.31 15.05
N LEU A 40 8.05 12.25 14.64
CA LEU A 40 8.05 12.85 13.32
C LEU A 40 9.30 13.70 13.10
N ASP A 41 9.74 14.48 14.08
CA ASP A 41 10.98 15.25 14.00
C ASP A 41 12.21 14.33 13.91
N ALA A 42 12.26 13.28 14.74
CA ALA A 42 13.29 12.24 14.66
C ALA A 42 13.27 11.51 13.29
N PHE A 43 12.08 11.26 12.74
CA PHE A 43 11.91 10.68 11.41
C PHE A 43 12.40 11.65 10.32
N LEU A 44 12.00 12.92 10.35
CA LEU A 44 12.43 13.94 9.40
C LEU A 44 13.94 14.19 9.48
N ALA A 45 14.54 14.08 10.66
CA ALA A 45 15.98 14.08 10.82
C ALA A 45 16.60 12.88 10.08
N ALA A 46 16.09 11.66 10.28
CA ALA A 46 16.56 10.46 9.59
C ALA A 46 16.40 10.54 8.05
N MET A 47 15.35 11.22 7.56
CA MET A 47 15.14 11.45 6.12
C MET A 47 16.28 12.25 5.45
N THR A 48 17.03 13.05 6.21
CA THR A 48 18.18 13.80 5.68
C THR A 48 19.38 12.91 5.35
N GLN A 49 19.47 11.72 5.94
CA GLN A 49 20.58 10.78 5.73
C GLN A 49 20.19 9.54 4.92
N TYR A 50 18.90 9.26 4.76
CA TYR A 50 18.43 8.11 4.00
C TYR A 50 18.51 8.32 2.47
N SER A 51 19.02 7.31 1.76
CA SER A 51 19.04 7.26 0.30
C SER A 51 17.98 6.28 -0.20
N PRO A 52 16.83 6.75 -0.74
CA PRO A 52 15.77 5.87 -1.21
C PRO A 52 16.16 5.11 -2.48
N THR A 53 15.51 3.96 -2.70
CA THR A 53 15.66 3.13 -3.92
C THR A 53 15.18 3.85 -5.18
N ILE A 54 14.18 4.73 -5.03
CA ILE A 54 13.67 5.57 -6.11
C ILE A 54 14.52 6.86 -6.16
N PRO A 55 15.17 7.18 -7.28
CA PRO A 55 15.99 8.40 -7.42
C PRO A 55 15.13 9.67 -7.31
N GLY A 56 15.74 10.76 -6.83
CA GLY A 56 15.04 12.01 -6.53
C GLY A 56 14.51 12.72 -7.78
N GLU A 57 15.20 12.58 -8.91
CA GLU A 57 14.85 13.18 -10.19
C GLU A 57 13.52 12.66 -10.73
N LEU A 58 13.24 11.36 -10.53
CA LEU A 58 11.94 10.78 -10.91
C LEU A 58 10.82 11.38 -10.07
N VAL A 59 11.07 11.55 -8.78
CA VAL A 59 10.08 12.11 -7.86
C VAL A 59 9.80 13.57 -8.23
N GLU A 60 10.83 14.35 -8.52
CA GLU A 60 10.69 15.74 -9.00
C GLU A 60 9.89 15.83 -10.31
N PHE A 61 10.14 14.94 -11.27
CA PHE A 61 9.38 14.87 -12.51
C PHE A 61 7.88 14.62 -12.27
N TYR A 62 7.54 13.63 -11.44
CA TYR A 62 6.14 13.32 -11.12
C TYR A 62 5.47 14.41 -10.28
N LEU A 63 6.22 15.08 -9.40
CA LEU A 63 5.76 16.24 -8.65
C LEU A 63 5.40 17.40 -9.59
N GLN A 64 6.29 17.72 -10.55
CA GLN A 64 6.05 18.77 -11.53
C GLN A 64 4.85 18.43 -12.43
N GLN A 65 4.70 17.16 -12.81
CA GLN A 65 3.54 16.69 -13.55
C GLN A 65 2.22 16.87 -12.76
N ALA A 66 2.27 16.71 -11.42
CA ALA A 66 1.14 16.98 -10.53
C ALA A 66 0.95 18.48 -10.22
N GLY A 67 1.83 19.37 -10.68
CA GLY A 67 1.79 20.81 -10.43
C GLY A 67 2.33 21.23 -9.06
N PHE A 68 3.06 20.35 -8.36
CA PHE A 68 3.65 20.63 -7.06
C PHE A 68 5.17 20.70 -7.18
N ALA A 69 5.78 21.82 -6.79
CA ALA A 69 7.23 22.00 -6.82
C ALA A 69 7.73 22.31 -5.41
N THR A 70 8.69 21.51 -4.91
CA THR A 70 9.31 21.69 -3.60
C THR A 70 10.83 21.54 -3.71
N ASN A 71 11.55 22.43 -3.03
CA ASN A 71 13.02 22.40 -2.96
C ASN A 71 13.55 21.62 -1.74
N ASP A 72 12.65 21.15 -0.88
CA ASP A 72 13.01 20.42 0.34
C ASP A 72 13.28 18.95 0.05
N VAL A 73 14.56 18.55 0.13
CA VAL A 73 14.99 17.16 -0.05
C VAL A 73 14.28 16.16 0.88
N ARG A 74 13.85 16.63 2.07
CA ARG A 74 13.10 15.82 3.05
C ARG A 74 11.74 15.39 2.50
N VAL A 75 11.04 16.30 1.81
CA VAL A 75 9.72 16.03 1.24
C VAL A 75 9.85 15.07 0.06
N THR A 76 10.79 15.32 -0.84
CA THR A 76 11.07 14.45 -1.98
C THR A 76 11.38 13.02 -1.53
N ARG A 77 12.27 12.85 -0.53
CA ARG A 77 12.61 11.52 -0.01
C ARG A 77 11.46 10.86 0.74
N MET A 78 10.61 11.62 1.43
CA MET A 78 9.46 11.08 2.15
C MET A 78 8.45 10.50 1.17
N ILE A 79 8.20 11.19 0.06
CA ILE A 79 7.35 10.70 -1.03
C ILE A 79 7.96 9.44 -1.66
N SER A 80 9.27 9.40 -1.90
CA SER A 80 9.96 8.18 -2.35
C SER A 80 9.76 7.00 -1.40
N LEU A 81 9.86 7.22 -0.09
CA LEU A 81 9.65 6.18 0.92
C LEU A 81 8.20 5.72 0.99
N ALA A 82 7.24 6.65 0.90
CA ALA A 82 5.83 6.31 0.89
C ALA A 82 5.49 5.43 -0.34
N ALA A 83 6.02 5.76 -1.50
CA ALA A 83 5.87 4.95 -2.72
C ALA A 83 6.53 3.57 -2.57
N HIS A 84 7.72 3.49 -1.98
CA HIS A 84 8.39 2.22 -1.71
C HIS A 84 7.60 1.37 -0.69
N LYS A 85 7.10 1.98 0.38
CA LYS A 85 6.26 1.31 1.38
C LYS A 85 4.97 0.75 0.75
N LEU A 86 4.32 1.53 -0.12
CA LEU A 86 3.16 1.05 -0.88
C LEU A 86 3.48 -0.17 -1.74
N LEU A 87 4.61 -0.14 -2.46
CA LEU A 87 5.04 -1.29 -3.26
C LEU A 87 5.31 -2.52 -2.39
N LEU A 88 5.93 -2.33 -1.22
CA LEU A 88 6.19 -3.40 -0.27
C LEU A 88 4.89 -4.01 0.29
N ASP A 89 3.90 -3.19 0.61
CA ASP A 89 2.60 -3.69 1.10
C ASP A 89 1.90 -4.54 0.03
N VAL A 90 1.76 -4.03 -1.19
CA VAL A 90 1.11 -4.75 -2.31
C VAL A 90 1.85 -6.05 -2.63
N THR A 91 3.19 -6.01 -2.69
CA THR A 91 3.98 -7.22 -2.98
C THR A 91 3.95 -8.22 -1.84
N HIS A 92 3.87 -7.75 -0.58
CA HIS A 92 3.72 -8.62 0.57
C HIS A 92 2.38 -9.35 0.54
N ASP A 93 1.29 -8.64 0.28
CA ASP A 93 -0.05 -9.21 0.17
C ASP A 93 -0.13 -10.20 -1.00
N ALA A 94 0.40 -9.84 -2.17
CA ALA A 94 0.44 -10.74 -3.32
C ALA A 94 1.28 -12.01 -3.04
N MET A 95 2.38 -11.89 -2.27
CA MET A 95 3.14 -13.06 -1.81
C MET A 95 2.32 -13.99 -0.91
N GLN A 96 1.42 -13.44 -0.09
CA GLN A 96 0.53 -14.25 0.74
C GLN A 96 -0.47 -15.04 -0.11
N TYR A 97 -1.12 -14.42 -1.10
CA TYR A 97 -2.00 -15.13 -2.04
C TYR A 97 -1.25 -16.23 -2.79
N GLN A 98 -0.04 -15.92 -3.27
CA GLN A 98 0.78 -16.88 -3.99
C GLN A 98 1.18 -18.07 -3.09
N ARG A 99 1.50 -17.82 -1.81
CA ARG A 99 1.79 -18.87 -0.83
C ARG A 99 0.58 -19.76 -0.57
N ILE A 100 -0.59 -19.18 -0.31
CA ILE A 100 -1.83 -19.94 -0.07
C ILE A 100 -2.16 -20.84 -1.26
N ARG A 101 -2.07 -20.29 -2.49
CA ARG A 101 -2.30 -21.08 -3.70
C ARG A 101 -1.25 -22.17 -3.89
N SER A 102 0.04 -21.84 -3.74
CA SER A 102 1.12 -22.82 -3.88
C SER A 102 1.07 -23.92 -2.81
N GLN A 103 0.62 -23.60 -1.60
CA GLN A 103 0.44 -24.56 -0.51
C GLN A 103 -0.71 -25.53 -0.83
N ALA A 104 -1.83 -25.01 -1.35
CA ALA A 104 -2.93 -25.84 -1.84
C ALA A 104 -2.46 -26.83 -2.92
N THR A 105 -1.61 -26.39 -3.87
CA THR A 105 -1.02 -27.26 -4.89
C THR A 105 0.03 -28.24 -4.35
N SER A 106 0.80 -27.86 -3.32
CA SER A 106 1.86 -28.70 -2.73
C SER A 106 1.36 -29.83 -1.83
N SER A 107 0.09 -29.78 -1.40
CA SER A 107 -0.52 -30.81 -0.55
C SER A 107 -0.71 -32.17 -1.24
N THR A 108 -0.59 -32.22 -2.57
CA THR A 108 -0.67 -33.47 -3.37
C THR A 108 0.70 -34.13 -3.58
N THR A 109 1.81 -33.52 -3.14
CA THR A 109 3.15 -34.10 -3.22
C THR A 109 3.83 -34.05 -1.86
N THR A 110 3.76 -35.14 -1.12
CA THR A 110 4.42 -35.30 0.19
C THR A 110 5.92 -35.02 0.11
N GLY A 111 6.40 -34.02 0.86
CA GLY A 111 7.79 -33.99 1.37
C GLY A 111 8.71 -32.83 0.98
N ALA A 112 8.30 -31.56 1.09
CA ALA A 112 9.26 -30.43 0.98
C ALA A 112 8.94 -29.25 1.93
N ALA A 113 8.74 -29.54 3.22
CA ALA A 113 8.67 -28.50 4.24
C ALA A 113 10.06 -28.25 4.83
N SER A 114 10.77 -27.21 4.35
CA SER A 114 11.82 -26.42 5.03
C SER A 114 12.87 -25.81 4.06
N ALA A 115 12.46 -24.87 3.22
CA ALA A 115 13.43 -24.04 2.48
C ALA A 115 12.84 -22.67 2.10
N ALA A 116 12.34 -21.92 3.08
CA ALA A 116 11.70 -20.62 2.84
C ALA A 116 12.45 -19.43 3.46
N LEU A 117 13.77 -19.51 3.63
CA LEU A 117 14.57 -18.39 4.16
C LEU A 117 15.97 -18.20 3.54
N THR A 118 16.34 -18.93 2.48
CA THR A 118 17.66 -18.71 1.85
C THR A 118 17.62 -19.00 0.36
N ALA A 119 17.21 -18.02 -0.44
CA ALA A 119 17.50 -17.99 -1.87
C ALA A 119 18.14 -16.63 -2.19
N VAL A 120 19.40 -16.51 -1.76
CA VAL A 120 20.36 -15.62 -2.40
C VAL A 120 20.51 -16.13 -3.84
N GLN A 121 20.28 -15.23 -4.79
CA GLN A 121 20.43 -15.47 -6.23
C GLN A 121 21.84 -16.01 -6.52
N THR A 122 21.91 -17.20 -7.14
CA THR A 122 23.12 -17.68 -7.81
C THR A 122 22.83 -17.70 -9.32
N PRO A 123 23.73 -17.18 -10.18
CA PRO A 123 23.41 -16.84 -11.56
C PRO A 123 23.64 -17.98 -12.57
N ASP A 124 23.61 -19.25 -12.16
CA ASP A 124 23.78 -20.37 -13.09
C ASP A 124 22.68 -21.42 -12.96
N GLY A 125 22.15 -21.79 -14.12
CA GLY A 125 20.93 -22.58 -14.28
C GLY A 125 21.02 -24.02 -13.79
N ALA A 126 19.82 -24.56 -13.52
CA ALA A 126 19.51 -25.94 -13.19
C ALA A 126 19.85 -26.41 -11.76
N SER A 127 18.91 -26.18 -10.83
CA SER A 127 18.71 -27.08 -9.69
C SER A 127 17.23 -27.53 -9.64
N PRO A 128 16.96 -28.84 -9.64
CA PRO A 128 15.62 -29.40 -9.55
C PRO A 128 15.14 -29.46 -8.09
N THR A 129 13.81 -29.48 -7.90
CA THR A 129 13.12 -29.80 -6.62
C THR A 129 13.10 -28.74 -5.51
N GLY A 130 12.43 -27.63 -5.78
CA GLY A 130 11.89 -26.72 -4.76
C GLY A 130 11.06 -25.66 -5.48
N SER A 131 9.76 -25.57 -5.21
CA SER A 131 8.83 -24.70 -5.95
C SER A 131 9.31 -23.25 -5.95
N ARG A 132 9.79 -22.75 -7.09
CA ARG A 132 10.12 -21.34 -7.28
C ARG A 132 8.87 -20.50 -7.05
N SER A 133 8.96 -19.51 -6.18
CA SER A 133 7.91 -18.51 -6.00
C SER A 133 7.75 -17.71 -7.30
N VAL A 134 6.59 -17.80 -7.95
CA VAL A 134 6.27 -17.05 -9.17
C VAL A 134 5.06 -16.18 -8.88
N LEU A 135 5.24 -14.85 -8.96
CA LEU A 135 4.16 -13.89 -8.84
C LEU A 135 3.33 -13.95 -10.12
N THR A 136 2.07 -14.39 -10.02
CA THR A 136 1.17 -14.49 -11.17
C THR A 136 0.18 -13.32 -11.20
N MET A 137 -0.46 -13.13 -12.36
CA MET A 137 -1.49 -12.10 -12.51
C MET A 137 -2.70 -12.32 -11.60
N GLU A 138 -3.02 -13.57 -11.24
CA GLU A 138 -4.11 -13.89 -10.33
C GLU A 138 -3.83 -13.40 -8.90
N ASP A 139 -2.62 -13.63 -8.38
CA ASP A 139 -2.25 -13.20 -7.01
C ASP A 139 -2.25 -11.67 -6.91
N LEU A 140 -1.73 -11.01 -7.95
CA LEU A 140 -1.64 -9.57 -8.00
C LEU A 140 -3.02 -8.93 -8.16
N ALA A 141 -3.90 -9.52 -8.98
CA ALA A 141 -5.28 -9.05 -9.13
C ALA A 141 -6.08 -9.23 -7.84
N ALA A 142 -5.89 -10.32 -7.10
CA ALA A 142 -6.53 -10.55 -5.81
C ALA A 142 -6.10 -9.51 -4.76
N SER A 143 -4.80 -9.26 -4.64
CA SER A 143 -4.27 -8.23 -3.73
C SER A 143 -4.79 -6.84 -4.07
N LEU A 144 -4.69 -6.42 -5.34
CA LEU A 144 -5.10 -5.08 -5.77
C LEU A 144 -6.62 -4.85 -5.70
N LYS A 145 -7.42 -5.92 -5.74
CA LYS A 145 -8.87 -5.85 -5.54
C LYS A 145 -9.24 -5.35 -4.15
N GLU A 146 -8.44 -5.66 -3.12
CA GLU A 146 -8.65 -5.15 -1.75
C GLU A 146 -8.35 -3.65 -1.65
N TYR A 147 -7.40 -3.16 -2.46
CA TYR A 147 -7.09 -1.74 -2.60
C TYR A 147 -8.06 -0.99 -3.54
N GLY A 148 -9.08 -1.66 -4.09
CA GLY A 148 -10.08 -1.08 -4.99
C GLY A 148 -9.65 -0.96 -6.45
N VAL A 149 -8.54 -1.59 -6.85
CA VAL A 149 -8.05 -1.60 -8.24
C VAL A 149 -8.47 -2.91 -8.92
N ASN A 150 -9.24 -2.80 -10.00
CA ASN A 150 -9.76 -3.96 -10.72
C ASN A 150 -8.90 -4.28 -11.96
N ILE A 151 -8.17 -5.40 -11.94
CA ILE A 151 -7.39 -5.89 -13.07
C ILE A 151 -8.12 -7.08 -13.70
N CYS A 152 -8.89 -6.83 -14.76
CA CYS A 152 -9.51 -7.88 -15.57
C CYS A 152 -8.68 -8.10 -16.83
N ARG A 153 -7.59 -8.88 -16.72
CA ARG A 153 -6.85 -9.34 -17.90
C ARG A 153 -7.57 -10.58 -18.46
N PRO A 154 -8.12 -10.54 -19.69
CA PRO A 154 -8.66 -11.74 -20.32
C PRO A 154 -7.53 -12.74 -20.59
N GLU A 155 -7.83 -14.03 -20.45
CA GLU A 155 -6.84 -15.11 -20.66
C GLU A 155 -6.39 -15.21 -22.13
N TYR A 156 -7.24 -14.78 -23.07
CA TYR A 156 -6.95 -14.74 -24.49
C TYR A 156 -7.64 -13.54 -25.14
N VAL A 157 -6.94 -12.88 -26.07
CA VAL A 157 -7.55 -11.91 -27.00
C VAL A 157 -7.62 -12.62 -28.34
N SER A 158 -8.81 -13.00 -28.78
CA SER A 158 -9.04 -13.33 -30.17
C SER A 158 -9.21 -12.02 -30.90
N ASP A 159 -8.18 -11.57 -31.64
CA ASP A 159 -8.43 -10.62 -32.71
C ASP A 159 -9.41 -11.32 -33.65
N VAL A 160 -10.68 -10.94 -33.58
CA VAL A 160 -11.57 -11.20 -34.70
C VAL A 160 -11.00 -10.31 -35.80
N VAL A 161 -10.20 -10.91 -36.68
CA VAL A 161 -9.90 -10.35 -37.98
C VAL A 161 -11.22 -10.32 -38.75
N GLU A 162 -12.01 -9.27 -38.58
CA GLU A 162 -12.71 -8.65 -39.71
C GLU A 162 -11.65 -7.68 -40.27
N ASP A 163 -11.04 -7.88 -41.43
CA ASP A 163 -11.60 -8.18 -42.76
C ASP A 163 -10.75 -9.20 -43.52
N PRO A 164 -11.35 -10.01 -44.43
CA PRO A 164 -11.23 -9.65 -45.85
C PRO A 164 -12.39 -10.17 -46.72
N THR A 165 -13.57 -9.56 -46.67
CA THR A 165 -14.62 -9.77 -47.70
C THR A 165 -15.55 -8.55 -47.67
N ALA A 166 -16.02 -7.94 -48.74
CA ALA A 166 -16.31 -8.39 -50.10
C ALA A 166 -16.56 -7.16 -50.98
#